data_AF-A0A549SP18-F1
#
_entry.id   AF-A0A549SP18-F1
#
_cell.length_a   1.000
_cell.length_b   1.000
_cell.length_c   1.000
_cell.angle_alpha   90.00
_cell.angle_beta   90.00
_cell.angle_gamma   90.00
#
_symmetry.space_group_name_H-M   'P 1'
#
loop_
_entity.id
_entity.type
_entity.pdbx_description
1 polymer ?
#
loop_
_entity_poly.entity_id
_entity_poly.type
_entity_poly.pdbx_seq_one_letter_code
_entity_poly.pdbx_strand_id
1 'polypeptide(L)'
;DRSKLTAEKDFRVFAPKTWRLYDLGAKHALLKAGLGWGGMPVEVVREDLDRGLLVPLEIADMTTAAMITMSVVYRADSLPGPAGRGFIEELIKASSVSNAA
;
A
#
# COMPACT_ATOMS: atom_id res chain seq x y z
N ASP A 1 -1.39 -7.45 10.55
CA ASP A 1 -1.07 -8.88 10.36
C ASP A 1 -1.43 -9.64 11.65
N ARG A 2 -1.68 -10.95 11.59
CA ARG A 2 -1.98 -11.82 12.76
C ARG A 2 -0.73 -12.51 13.33
N SER A 3 0.44 -12.28 12.77
CA SER A 3 1.68 -12.82 13.33
C SER A 3 1.99 -12.19 14.69
N LYS A 4 2.61 -12.97 15.56
CA LYS A 4 3.15 -12.48 16.84
C LYS A 4 4.36 -11.56 16.64
N LEU A 5 4.95 -11.54 15.44
CA LEU A 5 6.17 -10.78 15.12
C LEU A 5 5.96 -9.26 15.19
N THR A 6 4.73 -8.80 14.93
CA THR A 6 4.34 -7.39 15.02
C THR A 6 3.32 -7.15 16.12
N ALA A 7 3.21 -8.07 17.09
CA ALA A 7 2.34 -7.86 18.24
C ALA A 7 2.71 -6.52 18.91
N GLU A 8 1.69 -5.72 19.22
CA GLU A 8 1.81 -4.43 19.93
C GLU A 8 2.52 -3.31 19.15
N LYS A 9 2.89 -3.52 17.88
CA LYS A 9 3.49 -2.47 17.04
C LYS A 9 2.50 -1.95 16.01
N ASP A 10 2.33 -0.63 16.05
CA ASP A 10 1.57 0.10 15.05
C ASP A 10 2.50 0.77 14.05
N PHE A 11 2.19 0.57 12.78
CA PHE A 11 2.89 1.19 11.66
C PHE A 11 1.93 2.10 10.93
N ARG A 12 2.30 3.38 10.81
CA ARG A 12 1.51 4.40 10.10
C ARG A 12 0.06 4.54 10.63
N VAL A 13 -0.10 4.45 11.95
CA VAL A 13 -1.37 4.69 12.66
C VAL A 13 -1.21 5.96 13.48
N PHE A 14 -2.11 6.92 13.29
CA PHE A 14 -1.95 8.29 13.79
C PHE A 14 -3.15 8.79 14.60
N ALA A 15 -4.13 7.91 14.87
CA ALA A 15 -5.34 8.23 15.61
C ALA A 15 -5.44 7.38 16.90
N PRO A 16 -5.97 7.92 18.01
CA PRO A 16 -6.17 7.16 19.24
C PRO A 16 -7.33 6.16 19.13
N LYS A 17 -8.32 6.45 18.27
CA LYS A 17 -9.44 5.55 17.96
C LYS A 17 -9.21 4.96 16.58
N THR A 18 -9.07 3.65 16.51
CA THR A 18 -8.66 2.96 15.28
C THR A 18 -9.59 1.81 14.96
N TRP A 19 -9.83 1.61 13.66
CA TRP A 19 -10.43 0.40 13.13
C TRP A 19 -9.35 -0.38 12.38
N ARG A 20 -9.26 -1.68 12.65
CA ARG A 20 -8.31 -2.58 11.99
C ARG A 20 -9.01 -3.29 10.85
N LEU A 21 -8.56 -2.99 9.64
CA LEU A 21 -9.07 -3.59 8.41
C LEU A 21 -7.94 -4.39 7.77
N TYR A 22 -8.28 -5.55 7.21
CA TYR A 22 -7.34 -6.43 6.52
C TYR A 22 -7.43 -6.32 5.00
N ASP A 23 -8.52 -5.74 4.51
CA ASP A 23 -8.80 -5.59 3.08
C ASP A 23 -8.85 -4.12 2.69
N LEU A 24 -8.19 -3.79 1.58
CA LEU A 24 -8.10 -2.44 1.07
C LEU A 24 -9.43 -1.98 0.46
N GLY A 25 -10.21 -2.89 -0.15
CA GLY A 25 -11.54 -2.59 -0.69
C GLY A 25 -12.54 -2.21 0.41
N ALA A 26 -12.56 -2.94 1.51
CA ALA A 26 -13.36 -2.62 2.69
C ALA A 26 -13.00 -1.24 3.25
N LYS A 27 -11.70 -0.91 3.33
CA LYS A 27 -11.25 0.43 3.74
C LYS A 27 -11.76 1.51 2.79
N HIS A 28 -11.64 1.29 1.49
CA HIS A 28 -12.12 2.22 0.47
C HIS A 28 -13.62 2.51 0.60
N ALA A 29 -14.43 1.46 0.75
CA ALA A 29 -15.87 1.59 0.95
C ALA A 29 -16.23 2.41 2.19
N LEU A 30 -15.52 2.22 3.30
CA LEU A 30 -15.73 2.98 4.54
C LEU A 30 -15.35 4.47 4.36
N LEU A 31 -14.24 4.76 3.68
CA LEU A 31 -13.84 6.14 3.37
C LEU A 31 -14.91 6.85 2.53
N LYS A 32 -15.44 6.19 1.49
CA LYS A 32 -16.52 6.73 0.65
C LYS A 32 -17.83 6.92 1.41
N ALA A 33 -18.07 6.13 2.44
CA ALA A 33 -19.22 6.28 3.34
C ALA A 33 -19.00 7.37 4.41
N GLY A 34 -17.86 8.08 4.40
CA GLY A 34 -17.53 9.12 5.39
C GLY A 34 -17.11 8.58 6.75
N LEU A 35 -16.77 7.29 6.83
CA LEU A 35 -16.38 6.64 8.07
C LEU A 35 -14.86 6.70 8.26
N GLY A 36 -14.41 7.77 8.91
CA GLY A 36 -13.01 7.95 9.30
C GLY A 36 -12.10 8.39 8.15
N TRP A 37 -10.79 8.22 8.34
CA TRP A 37 -9.74 8.62 7.40
C TRP A 37 -8.55 7.66 7.45
N GLY A 38 -7.71 7.67 6.42
CA GLY A 38 -6.45 6.93 6.42
C GLY A 38 -5.83 6.77 5.02
N GLY A 39 -4.56 6.38 4.97
CA GLY A 39 -3.82 6.27 3.71
C GLY A 39 -4.34 5.19 2.75
N MET A 40 -4.33 5.48 1.46
CA MET A 40 -4.72 4.58 0.37
C MET A 40 -3.66 4.66 -0.75
N PRO A 41 -3.41 3.58 -1.49
CA PRO A 41 -2.69 3.68 -2.76
C PRO A 41 -3.43 4.64 -3.68
N VAL A 42 -2.72 5.63 -4.23
CA VAL A 42 -3.32 6.70 -5.04
C VAL A 42 -4.03 6.13 -6.26
N GLU A 43 -3.49 5.07 -6.84
CA GLU A 43 -4.04 4.37 -8.00
C GLU A 43 -5.43 3.80 -7.74
N VAL A 44 -5.73 3.41 -6.49
CA VAL A 44 -7.02 2.84 -6.10
C VAL A 44 -8.08 3.93 -5.90
N VAL A 45 -7.68 5.12 -5.46
CA VAL A 45 -8.60 6.22 -5.12
C VAL A 45 -8.56 7.39 -6.09
N ARG A 46 -7.80 7.29 -7.19
CA ARG A 46 -7.58 8.40 -8.14
C ARG A 46 -8.89 8.99 -8.65
N GLU A 47 -9.81 8.13 -9.10
CA GLU A 47 -11.12 8.60 -9.60
C GLU A 47 -11.92 9.33 -8.51
N ASP A 48 -11.90 8.84 -7.27
CA ASP A 48 -12.61 9.48 -6.16
C ASP A 48 -11.99 10.82 -5.78
N LEU A 49 -10.66 10.96 -5.90
CA LEU A 49 -9.95 12.23 -5.72
C LEU A 49 -10.31 13.21 -6.84
N ASP A 50 -10.25 12.77 -8.10
CA ASP A 50 -10.56 13.59 -9.28
C ASP A 50 -12.02 14.09 -9.25
N ARG A 51 -12.93 13.27 -8.72
CA ARG A 51 -14.35 13.59 -8.56
C ARG A 51 -14.67 14.34 -7.26
N GLY A 52 -13.68 14.57 -6.39
CA GLY A 52 -13.87 15.21 -5.09
C GLY A 52 -14.72 14.42 -4.10
N LEU A 53 -14.90 13.11 -4.31
CA LEU A 53 -15.55 12.21 -3.37
C LEU A 53 -14.64 11.89 -2.17
N LEU A 54 -13.33 11.93 -2.40
CA LEU A 54 -12.30 11.89 -1.38
C LEU A 54 -11.40 13.13 -1.54
N VAL A 55 -10.78 13.55 -0.45
CA VAL A 55 -9.82 14.67 -0.46
C VAL A 55 -8.52 14.23 0.23
N PRO A 56 -7.35 14.64 -0.27
CA PRO A 56 -6.09 14.44 0.45
C PRO A 56 -6.11 15.20 1.77
N LEU A 57 -5.60 14.56 2.83
CA LEU A 57 -5.43 15.21 4.12
C LEU A 57 -3.95 15.50 4.35
N GLU A 58 -3.63 16.78 4.57
CA GLU A 58 -2.34 17.21 5.05
C GLU A 58 -2.30 17.06 6.58
N ILE A 59 -1.42 16.19 7.07
CA ILE A 59 -1.26 15.95 8.50
C ILE A 59 0.08 16.56 8.91
N ALA A 60 0.03 17.47 9.89
CA ALA A 60 1.23 18.10 10.43
C ALA A 60 2.26 17.06 10.88
N ASP A 61 3.52 17.32 10.58
CA ASP A 61 4.67 16.46 10.94
C ASP A 61 4.65 15.04 10.33
N MET A 62 3.92 14.85 9.22
CA MET A 62 3.91 13.59 8.47
C MET A 62 4.36 13.75 7.02
N THR A 63 5.16 12.80 6.56
CA THR A 63 5.38 12.58 5.12
C THR A 63 4.26 11.67 4.60
N THR A 64 3.24 12.27 3.99
CA THR A 64 2.00 11.59 3.53
C THR A 64 2.27 10.58 2.41
N ALA A 65 3.28 10.85 1.59
CA ALA A 65 3.72 9.97 0.50
C ALA A 65 4.78 8.99 1.01
N ALA A 66 4.33 7.82 1.44
CA ALA A 66 5.23 6.75 1.84
C ALA A 66 5.25 5.68 0.74
N MET A 67 6.25 5.77 -0.14
CA MET A 67 6.48 4.76 -1.17
C MET A 67 6.63 3.38 -0.52
N ILE A 68 5.87 2.40 -1.03
CA ILE A 68 6.00 1.01 -0.62
C ILE A 68 6.92 0.36 -1.62
N THR A 69 8.15 0.05 -1.19
CA THR A 69 9.11 -0.66 -2.04
C THR A 69 8.64 -2.08 -2.26
N MET A 70 8.54 -2.50 -3.52
CA MET A 70 8.37 -3.89 -3.88
C MET A 70 9.75 -4.55 -3.95
N SER A 71 9.89 -5.75 -3.39
CA SER A 71 11.14 -6.51 -3.40
C SER A 71 10.85 -7.96 -3.74
N VAL A 72 11.75 -8.57 -4.51
CA VAL A 72 11.76 -10.00 -4.77
C VAL A 72 12.73 -10.66 -3.80
N VAL A 73 12.28 -11.71 -3.11
CA VAL A 73 13.08 -12.45 -2.15
C VAL A 73 13.10 -13.93 -2.56
N TYR A 74 14.30 -14.51 -2.62
CA TYR A 74 14.52 -15.93 -2.85
C TYR A 74 15.66 -16.42 -1.96
N ARG A 75 15.71 -17.74 -1.72
CA ARG A 75 16.78 -18.34 -0.92
C ARG A 75 18.12 -18.26 -1.65
N ALA A 76 19.17 -17.87 -0.94
CA ALA A 76 20.51 -17.77 -1.51
C ALA A 76 21.08 -19.11 -1.98
N ASP A 77 20.72 -20.21 -1.31
CA ASP A 77 21.15 -21.57 -1.64
C ASP A 77 20.23 -22.29 -2.64
N SER A 78 19.17 -21.63 -3.10
CA SER A 78 18.22 -22.18 -4.06
C SER A 78 17.72 -21.08 -4.99
N LEU A 79 18.54 -20.75 -5.98
CA LEU A 79 18.22 -19.74 -6.97
C LEU A 79 16.94 -20.11 -7.75
N PRO A 80 16.11 -19.12 -8.14
CA PRO A 80 14.94 -19.37 -8.98
C PRO A 80 15.34 -20.07 -10.28
N GLY A 81 14.56 -21.07 -10.69
CA GLY A 81 14.73 -21.74 -11.98
C GLY A 81 14.38 -20.81 -13.17
N PRO A 82 14.47 -21.30 -14.42
CA PRO A 82 14.25 -20.48 -15.62
C PRO A 82 12.92 -19.71 -15.62
N ALA A 83 11.82 -20.36 -15.23
CA ALA A 83 10.51 -19.71 -15.12
C ALA A 83 10.47 -18.62 -14.04
N GLY A 84 11.11 -18.88 -12.89
CA GLY A 84 11.18 -17.91 -11.79
C GLY A 84 12.00 -16.69 -12.17
N ARG A 85 13.15 -16.87 -12.83
CA ARG A 85 13.96 -15.76 -13.35
C ARG A 85 13.21 -14.95 -14.41
N GLY A 86 12.56 -15.61 -15.36
CA GLY A 86 11.73 -14.93 -16.36
C GLY A 86 10.61 -14.11 -15.72
N PHE A 87 9.93 -14.65 -14.71
CA PHE A 87 8.90 -13.89 -14.00
C PHE A 87 9.47 -12.65 -13.28
N ILE A 88 10.64 -12.77 -12.63
CA ILE A 88 11.31 -11.64 -11.98
C ILE A 88 11.67 -10.55 -13.00
N GLU A 89 12.18 -10.94 -14.16
CA GLU A 89 12.49 -10.00 -15.25
C GLU A 89 11.23 -9.25 -15.71
N GLU A 90 10.10 -9.94 -15.88
CA GLU A 90 8.83 -9.32 -16.24
C GLU A 90 8.32 -8.35 -15.15
N LEU A 91 8.45 -8.71 -13.87
CA LEU A 91 8.12 -7.81 -12.76
C LEU A 91 8.98 -6.54 -12.75
N ILE A 92 10.29 -6.68 -13.02
CA ILE A 92 11.22 -5.55 -13.10
C ILE A 92 10.81 -4.61 -14.26
N LYS A 93 10.53 -5.18 -15.44
CA LYS A 93 10.05 -4.40 -16.60
C LYS A 93 8.77 -3.65 -16.25
N ALA A 94 7.77 -4.34 -15.68
CA ALA A 94 6.51 -3.72 -15.29
C ALA A 94 6.69 -2.58 -14.26
N SER A 95 7.61 -2.72 -13.31
CA SER A 95 7.86 -1.69 -12.29
C SER A 95 8.53 -0.42 -12.83
N SER A 96 9.29 -0.52 -13.93
CA SER A 96 9.97 0.62 -14.55
C SER A 96 9.04 1.54 -15.35
N VAL A 97 7.82 1.07 -15.68
CA VAL A 97 6.84 1.81 -16.49
C VAL A 97 6.08 2.88 -15.68
N SER A 98 6.03 2.78 -14.35
CA SER A 98 5.29 3.72 -13.49
C SER A 98 5.99 5.06 -13.20
N ASN A 99 7.20 5.31 -13.74
CA ASN A 99 7.94 6.56 -13.51
C ASN A 99 7.91 7.52 -14.72
N ALA A 100 7.06 7.26 -15.71
CA ALA A 100 6.88 8.09 -16.90
C ALA A 100 5.40 8.47 -17.08
N ALA A 101 4.90 9.35 -16.21
CA ALA A 101 3.70 10.16 -16.42
C ALA A 101 3.71 11.35 -15.46
#